data_AF-A0A6F8PR40-F1
#
_entry.id   AF-A0A6F8PR40-F1
#
_cell.length_a   1.000
_cell.length_b   1.000
_cell.length_c   1.000
_cell.angle_alpha   90.00
_cell.angle_beta   90.00
_cell.angle_gamma   90.00
#
_symmetry.space_group_name_H-M   'P 1'
#
loop_
_entity.id
_entity.type
_entity.pdbx_description
1 polymer ?
#
loop_
_entity_poly.entity_id
_entity_poly.type
_entity_poly.pdbx_seq_one_letter_code
_entity_poly.pdbx_strand_id
1 'polypeptide(L)'
;MSEVKVSSSSTLTLLSRFPWMLLLIVFLLGAEFLELPMTGTTGYVFIGFAVAIMFIEIFKSSDTGAMGFFLDQFWAVLSLVLATGLLSYLWFTEGKEPSFYHWLGFAMIVADALLSPLNAYRTALRNFDVPG
;
A
#
# COMPACT_ATOMS: atom_id res chain seq x y z
N MET A 1 13.57 -15.76 -38.51
CA MET A 1 13.33 -14.86 -37.37
C MET A 1 12.67 -15.68 -36.29
N SER A 2 13.34 -15.95 -35.18
CA SER A 2 12.77 -16.73 -34.07
C SER A 2 11.81 -15.85 -33.28
N GLU A 3 10.52 -16.20 -33.25
CA GLU A 3 9.57 -15.62 -32.31
C GLU A 3 10.03 -15.95 -30.89
N VAL A 4 10.54 -14.94 -30.19
CA VAL A 4 10.75 -15.04 -28.74
C VAL A 4 9.38 -14.91 -28.11
N LYS A 5 8.71 -16.05 -27.85
CA LYS A 5 7.55 -16.10 -26.97
C LYS A 5 8.01 -15.79 -25.56
N VAL A 6 7.91 -14.51 -25.18
CA VAL A 6 8.01 -14.10 -23.78
C VAL A 6 6.78 -14.66 -23.08
N SER A 7 6.89 -15.82 -22.45
CA SER A 7 5.87 -16.27 -21.51
C SER A 7 5.95 -15.33 -20.31
N SER A 8 5.02 -14.37 -20.23
CA SER A 8 4.86 -13.53 -19.04
C SER A 8 4.62 -14.46 -17.84
N SER A 9 5.66 -14.62 -17.02
CA SER A 9 5.66 -15.54 -15.88
C SER A 9 4.53 -15.16 -14.92
N SER A 10 3.60 -16.10 -14.70
CA SER A 10 2.42 -15.97 -13.82
C SER A 10 2.71 -15.33 -12.45
N THR A 11 3.93 -15.52 -11.92
CA THR A 11 4.40 -14.94 -10.66
C THR A 11 4.51 -13.42 -10.66
N LEU A 12 4.88 -12.79 -11.77
CA LEU A 12 4.96 -11.33 -11.90
C LEU A 12 3.56 -10.69 -11.86
N THR A 13 2.55 -11.40 -12.36
CA THR A 13 1.15 -10.97 -12.33
C THR A 13 0.49 -11.04 -10.96
N LEU A 14 0.96 -11.92 -10.06
CA LEU A 14 0.45 -11.98 -8.69
C LEU A 14 1.08 -10.89 -7.83
N LEU A 15 2.38 -10.65 -7.99
CA LEU A 15 3.12 -9.60 -7.28
C LEU A 15 2.52 -8.21 -7.57
N SER A 16 2.10 -7.98 -8.82
CA SER A 16 1.54 -6.69 -9.24
C SER A 16 0.07 -6.46 -8.84
N ARG A 17 -0.62 -7.49 -8.34
CA ARG A 17 -2.04 -7.42 -7.94
C ARG A 17 -2.24 -7.45 -6.43
N PHE A 18 -1.18 -7.78 -5.68
CA PHE A 18 -1.26 -7.86 -4.24
C PHE A 18 -1.29 -6.46 -3.60
N PRO A 19 -2.17 -6.21 -2.60
CA PRO A 19 -2.25 -4.91 -1.93
C PRO A 19 -1.20 -4.81 -0.82
N TRP A 20 0.02 -4.39 -1.18
CA TRP A 20 1.15 -4.40 -0.23
C TRP A 20 0.94 -3.44 0.93
N MET A 21 0.27 -2.32 0.71
CA MET A 21 -0.06 -1.35 1.75
C MET A 21 -0.96 -1.89 2.85
N LEU A 22 -1.77 -2.91 2.53
CA LEU A 22 -2.61 -3.59 3.52
C LEU A 22 -1.75 -4.30 4.59
N LEU A 23 -0.53 -4.70 4.24
CA LEU A 23 0.39 -5.30 5.22
C LEU A 23 0.83 -4.30 6.29
N LEU A 24 0.91 -3.00 5.98
CA LEU A 24 1.24 -1.99 7.00
C LEU A 24 0.17 -1.92 8.08
N ILE A 25 -1.11 -1.88 7.66
CA ILE A 25 -2.20 -1.84 8.63
C ILE A 25 -2.34 -3.16 9.38
N VAL A 26 -2.13 -4.30 8.72
CA VAL A 26 -2.11 -5.61 9.38
C VAL A 26 -0.98 -5.68 10.41
N PHE A 27 0.20 -5.13 10.12
CA PHE A 27 1.29 -5.07 11.09
C PHE A 27 0.88 -4.24 12.32
N LEU A 28 0.32 -3.05 12.11
CA LEU A 28 -0.11 -2.19 13.21
C LEU A 28 -1.22 -2.82 14.05
N LEU A 29 -2.21 -3.46 13.39
CA LEU A 29 -3.27 -4.20 14.06
C LEU A 29 -2.72 -5.39 14.85
N GLY A 30 -1.77 -6.13 14.28
CA GLY A 30 -1.12 -7.25 14.95
C GLY A 30 -0.30 -6.80 16.15
N ALA A 31 0.41 -5.68 16.04
CA ALA A 31 1.15 -5.09 17.14
C ALA A 31 0.21 -4.69 18.29
N GLU A 32 -0.93 -4.05 18.00
CA GLU A 32 -1.91 -3.72 19.04
C GLU A 32 -2.57 -4.97 19.64
N PHE A 33 -2.98 -5.93 18.81
CA PHE A 33 -3.62 -7.17 19.27
C PHE A 33 -2.73 -8.01 20.18
N LEU A 34 -1.42 -7.99 19.94
CA LEU A 34 -0.41 -8.68 20.74
C LEU A 34 0.16 -7.80 21.86
N GLU A 35 -0.36 -6.59 22.03
CA GLU A 35 0.11 -5.59 23.01
C GLU A 35 1.63 -5.32 22.91
N LEU A 36 2.18 -5.38 21.70
CA LEU A 36 3.60 -5.18 21.47
C LEU A 36 3.95 -3.69 21.58
N PRO A 37 4.98 -3.32 22.37
CA PRO A 37 5.42 -1.95 22.43
C PRO A 37 5.99 -1.56 21.07
N MET A 38 5.39 -0.54 20.45
CA MET A 38 5.89 0.03 19.19
C MET A 38 7.20 0.81 19.39
N THR A 39 7.58 1.11 20.63
CA THR A 39 8.87 1.72 20.96
C THR A 39 9.99 0.67 20.99
N GLY A 40 11.10 0.95 20.29
CA GLY A 40 12.28 0.06 20.27
C GLY A 40 12.28 -0.88 19.06
N THR A 41 12.64 -2.15 19.27
CA THR A 41 12.87 -3.11 18.19
C THR A 41 11.68 -3.28 17.25
N THR A 42 10.47 -3.42 17.78
CA THR A 42 9.23 -3.56 16.99
C THR A 42 9.03 -2.39 16.04
N GLY A 43 9.25 -1.15 16.53
CA GLY A 43 9.14 0.06 15.72
C GLY A 43 10.20 0.15 14.63
N TYR A 44 11.45 -0.26 14.90
CA TYR A 44 12.49 -0.29 13.86
C TYR A 44 12.22 -1.35 12.80
N VAL A 45 11.72 -2.52 13.20
CA VAL A 45 11.26 -3.56 12.28
C VAL A 45 10.11 -3.01 11.41
N PHE A 46 9.16 -2.30 12.02
CA PHE A 46 8.07 -1.66 11.29
C PHE A 46 8.58 -0.65 10.26
N ILE A 47 9.55 0.21 10.61
CA ILE A 47 10.13 1.17 9.66
C ILE A 47 10.79 0.44 8.48
N GLY A 48 11.64 -0.56 8.75
CA GLY A 48 12.29 -1.32 7.69
C GLY A 48 11.29 -2.03 6.77
N PHE A 49 10.26 -2.62 7.37
CA PHE A 49 9.15 -3.25 6.66
C PHE A 49 8.38 -2.25 5.79
N ALA A 50 8.09 -1.07 6.33
CA ALA A 50 7.33 -0.05 5.63
C ALA A 50 8.09 0.54 4.44
N VAL A 51 9.40 0.79 4.60
CA VAL A 51 10.26 1.22 3.51
C VAL A 51 10.28 0.16 2.40
N ALA A 52 10.41 -1.13 2.75
CA ALA A 52 10.41 -2.21 1.77
C ALA A 52 9.08 -2.28 0.98
N ILE A 53 7.95 -2.15 1.66
CA ILE A 53 6.62 -2.12 1.01
C ILE A 53 6.49 -0.92 0.08
N MET A 54 6.94 0.26 0.51
CA MET A 54 6.89 1.47 -0.31
C MET A 54 7.70 1.29 -1.61
N PHE A 55 8.87 0.65 -1.55
CA PHE A 55 9.63 0.32 -2.76
C PHE A 55 8.84 -0.63 -3.68
N ILE A 56 8.24 -1.69 -3.13
CA ILE A 56 7.44 -2.64 -3.91
C ILE A 56 6.28 -1.93 -4.62
N GLU A 57 5.59 -1.01 -3.93
CA GLU A 57 4.49 -0.26 -4.52
C GLU A 57 4.92 0.66 -5.66
N ILE A 58 6.06 1.34 -5.52
CA ILE A 58 6.62 2.17 -6.59
C ILE A 58 6.93 1.32 -7.84
N PHE A 59 7.43 0.10 -7.67
CA PHE A 59 7.66 -0.79 -8.81
C PHE A 59 6.36 -1.27 -9.45
N LYS A 60 5.32 -1.49 -8.65
CA LYS A 60 3.99 -1.93 -9.12
C LYS A 60 3.29 -0.90 -9.99
N SER A 61 3.46 0.40 -9.73
CA SER A 61 2.73 1.48 -10.42
C SER A 61 3.12 1.71 -11.89
N SER A 62 4.02 0.90 -12.46
CA SER A 62 4.63 1.13 -13.78
C SER A 62 3.76 0.75 -14.99
N ASP A 63 2.80 -0.18 -14.84
CA ASP A 63 1.86 -0.56 -15.92
C ASP A 63 0.55 -1.13 -15.35
N THR A 64 -0.43 -0.26 -15.09
CA THR A 64 -1.74 -0.65 -14.55
C THR A 64 -2.82 -0.53 -15.62
N GLY A 65 -3.27 -1.68 -16.14
CA GLY A 65 -4.52 -1.77 -16.89
C GLY A 65 -5.74 -1.44 -16.00
N ALA A 66 -6.90 -1.18 -16.62
CA ALA A 66 -8.11 -0.72 -15.91
C ALA A 66 -8.51 -1.60 -14.70
N MET A 67 -8.42 -2.93 -14.82
CA MET A 67 -8.73 -3.84 -13.71
C MET A 67 -7.72 -3.73 -12.55
N GLY A 68 -6.43 -3.55 -12.87
CA GLY A 68 -5.39 -3.33 -11.87
C GLY A 68 -5.64 -2.04 -11.09
N PHE A 69 -6.04 -0.98 -11.78
CA PHE A 69 -6.44 0.28 -11.16
C PHE A 69 -7.62 0.14 -10.20
N PHE A 70 -8.72 -0.51 -10.62
CA PHE A 70 -9.89 -0.66 -9.74
C PHE A 70 -9.56 -1.45 -8.47
N LEU A 71 -8.78 -2.52 -8.59
CA LEU A 71 -8.33 -3.29 -7.44
C LEU A 71 -7.42 -2.46 -6.53
N ASP A 72 -6.45 -1.75 -7.10
CA ASP A 72 -5.54 -0.90 -6.34
C ASP A 72 -6.29 0.18 -5.55
N GLN A 73 -7.21 0.89 -6.22
CA GLN A 73 -8.04 1.91 -5.59
C GLN A 73 -8.94 1.34 -4.48
N PHE A 74 -9.54 0.16 -4.71
CA PHE A 74 -10.35 -0.51 -3.70
C PHE A 74 -9.53 -0.83 -2.44
N TRP A 75 -8.33 -1.39 -2.62
CA TRP A 75 -7.47 -1.76 -1.50
C TRP A 75 -6.88 -0.55 -0.78
N ALA A 76 -6.57 0.53 -1.49
CA ALA A 76 -6.11 1.78 -0.89
C ALA A 76 -7.21 2.40 0.00
N VAL A 77 -8.46 2.45 -0.50
CA VAL A 77 -9.61 2.92 0.29
C VAL A 77 -9.87 2.03 1.49
N LEU A 78 -9.83 0.71 1.32
CA LEU A 78 -10.01 -0.22 2.44
C LEU A 78 -8.92 -0.02 3.50
N SER A 79 -7.66 0.12 3.10
CA SER A 79 -6.54 0.37 4.01
C SER A 79 -6.72 1.69 4.77
N LEU A 80 -7.21 2.74 4.11
CA LEU A 80 -7.52 4.03 4.72
C LEU A 80 -8.65 3.91 5.76
N VAL A 81 -9.72 3.16 5.45
CA VAL A 81 -10.82 2.88 6.38
C VAL A 81 -10.30 2.13 7.60
N LEU A 82 -9.49 1.10 7.41
CA LEU A 82 -8.89 0.33 8.51
C LEU A 82 -7.93 1.19 9.35
N ALA A 83 -7.11 2.02 8.73
CA ALA A 83 -6.22 2.96 9.43
C ALA A 83 -7.00 3.96 10.28
N THR A 84 -8.07 4.52 9.72
CA THR A 84 -8.97 5.43 10.44
C THR A 84 -9.67 4.72 11.60
N GLY A 85 -10.10 3.47 11.39
CA GLY A 85 -10.68 2.62 12.42
C GLY A 85 -9.71 2.35 13.57
N LEU A 86 -8.46 1.97 13.26
CA LEU A 86 -7.42 1.75 14.26
C LEU A 86 -7.09 3.03 15.04
N LEU A 87 -6.91 4.16 14.34
CA LEU A 87 -6.67 5.45 14.98
C LEU A 87 -7.82 5.82 15.94
N SER A 88 -9.06 5.64 15.49
CA SER A 88 -10.24 5.91 16.31
C SER A 88 -10.32 4.98 17.52
N TYR A 89 -10.00 3.71 17.35
CA TYR A 89 -9.95 2.72 18.43
C TYR A 89 -8.91 3.10 19.49
N LEU A 90 -7.68 3.42 19.08
CA LEU A 90 -6.62 3.83 19.99
C LEU A 90 -7.00 5.09 20.79
N TRP A 91 -7.51 6.11 20.10
CA TRP A 91 -7.80 7.40 20.71
C TRP A 91 -9.05 7.39 21.59
N PHE A 92 -10.15 6.80 21.10
CA PHE A 92 -11.47 6.91 21.75
C PHE A 92 -11.84 5.70 22.61
N THR A 93 -11.30 4.52 22.35
CA THR A 93 -11.62 3.30 23.11
C THR A 93 -10.54 3.00 24.13
N GLU A 94 -9.28 2.93 23.70
CA GLU A 94 -8.15 2.60 24.58
C GLU A 94 -7.63 3.81 25.35
N GLY A 95 -7.90 5.03 24.88
CA GLY A 95 -7.33 6.26 25.45
C GLY A 95 -5.80 6.34 25.31
N LYS A 96 -5.23 5.60 24.35
CA LYS A 96 -3.79 5.57 24.08
C LYS A 96 -3.47 6.54 22.95
N GLU A 97 -2.45 7.37 23.16
CA GLU A 97 -1.95 8.22 22.09
C GLU A 97 -1.17 7.39 21.05
N PRO A 98 -1.47 7.55 19.75
CA PRO A 98 -0.70 6.88 18.71
C PRO A 98 0.74 7.34 18.73
N SER A 99 1.66 6.38 18.80
CA SER A 99 3.10 6.65 18.73
C SER A 99 3.53 7.16 17.36
N PHE A 100 4.76 7.69 17.26
CA PHE A 100 5.37 8.11 16.00
C PHE A 100 5.23 7.06 14.88
N TYR A 101 5.39 5.77 15.20
CA TYR A 101 5.31 4.68 14.23
C TYR A 101 3.90 4.48 13.67
N HIS A 102 2.87 4.69 14.50
CA HIS A 102 1.48 4.68 14.01
C HIS A 102 1.25 5.82 13.04
N TRP A 103 1.65 7.04 13.41
CA TRP A 103 1.53 8.22 12.55
C TRP A 103 2.27 8.06 11.23
N LEU A 104 3.48 7.49 11.27
CA LEU A 104 4.23 7.17 10.06
C LEU A 104 3.45 6.20 9.17
N GLY A 105 2.94 5.10 9.75
CA GLY A 105 2.11 4.12 9.03
C GLY A 105 0.86 4.74 8.42
N PHE A 106 0.12 5.55 9.19
CA PHE A 106 -1.08 6.25 8.72
C PHE A 106 -0.74 7.23 7.59
N ALA A 107 0.35 7.99 7.72
CA ALA A 107 0.80 8.92 6.68
C ALA A 107 1.14 8.18 5.37
N MET A 108 1.79 7.02 5.45
CA MET A 108 2.08 6.21 4.26
C MET A 108 0.81 5.66 3.60
N ILE A 109 -0.17 5.19 4.38
CA ILE A 109 -1.46 4.73 3.85
C ILE A 109 -2.21 5.87 3.17
N VAL A 110 -2.22 7.06 3.76
CA VAL A 110 -2.83 8.25 3.15
C VAL A 110 -2.09 8.62 1.86
N ALA A 111 -0.76 8.59 1.86
CA ALA A 111 0.04 8.89 0.68
C ALA A 111 -0.29 7.92 -0.47
N ASP A 112 -0.36 6.62 -0.20
CA ASP A 112 -0.75 5.62 -1.20
C ASP A 112 -2.15 5.86 -1.77
N ALA A 113 -3.14 6.09 -0.90
CA ALA A 113 -4.51 6.38 -1.31
C ALA A 113 -4.64 7.63 -2.20
N LEU A 114 -3.68 8.56 -2.12
CA LEU A 114 -3.60 9.73 -2.99
C LEU A 114 -2.78 9.44 -4.27
N LEU A 115 -1.68 8.70 -4.16
CA LEU A 115 -0.76 8.43 -5.26
C LEU A 115 -1.35 7.46 -6.30
N SER A 116 -2.10 6.45 -5.89
CA SER A 116 -2.76 5.50 -6.79
C SER A 116 -3.66 6.19 -7.84
N PRO A 117 -4.62 7.07 -7.46
CA PRO A 117 -5.41 7.81 -8.44
C PRO A 117 -4.56 8.75 -9.32
N LEU A 118 -3.53 9.39 -8.76
CA LEU A 118 -2.66 10.30 -9.52
C LEU A 118 -1.86 9.56 -10.61
N ASN A 119 -1.35 8.37 -10.30
CA ASN A 119 -0.63 7.55 -11.25
C ASN A 119 -1.56 7.06 -12.37
N ALA A 120 -2.78 6.66 -12.03
CA ALA A 120 -3.78 6.26 -13.01
C ALA A 120 -4.17 7.40 -13.96
N TYR A 121 -4.36 8.61 -13.43
CA TYR A 121 -4.64 9.80 -14.25
C TYR A 121 -3.52 10.10 -15.24
N ARG A 122 -2.25 10.03 -14.80
CA ARG A 122 -1.08 10.23 -15.68
C ARG A 122 -1.00 9.18 -16.79
N THR A 123 -1.25 7.91 -16.46
CA THR A 123 -1.26 6.82 -17.43
C THR A 123 -2.39 6.98 -18.45
N ALA A 124 -3.59 7.39 -17.99
CA ALA A 124 -4.71 7.66 -18.87
C ALA A 124 -4.41 8.80 -19.86
N LEU A 125 -3.86 9.93 -19.39
CA LEU A 125 -3.44 11.03 -20.26
C LEU A 125 -2.44 10.58 -21.33
N ARG A 126 -1.44 9.79 -20.95
CA ARG A 126 -0.44 9.25 -21.90
C ARG A 126 -1.10 8.38 -22.98
N ASN A 127 -2.08 7.57 -22.61
CA ASN A 127 -2.77 6.69 -23.55
C ASN A 127 -3.73 7.46 -24.49
N PHE A 128 -4.26 8.61 -24.06
CA PHE A 128 -5.06 9.49 -24.92
C PHE A 128 -4.20 10.32 -25.90
N ASP A 129 -2.93 10.55 -25.58
CA ASP A 129 -2.01 11.38 -26.38
C ASP A 129 -1.26 10.59 -27.49
N VAL A 130 -1.57 9.30 -27.67
CA VAL A 130 -1.02 8.50 -28.79
C VAL A 130 -1.85 8.78 -30.05
N PRO A 131 -1.28 9.38 -31.12
CA PRO A 131 -1.97 9.53 -32.39
C PRO A 131 -2.20 8.12 -32.98
N GLY A 132 -3.46 7.83 -33.32
CA GLY A 132 -3.81 6.61 -34.06
C GLY A 132 -3.19 6.56 -35.45
#